data_AF-A0A497NTR0-F1
#
_entry.id   AF-A0A497NTR0-F1
#
_cell.length_a   1.000
_cell.length_b   1.000
_cell.length_c   1.000
_cell.angle_alpha   90.00
_cell.angle_beta   90.00
_cell.angle_gamma   90.00
#
_symmetry.space_group_name_H-M   'P 1'
#
loop_
_entity.id
_entity.type
_entity.pdbx_description
1 polymer ?
#
loop_
_entity_poly.entity_id
_entity_poly.type
_entity_poly.pdbx_seq_one_letter_code
_entity_poly.pdbx_strand_id
1 'polypeptide(L)'
;GLHGAFLPFSACNWTLSEPVFVEGKDYWSFNFTLTEVYGHPKFAEFAKNNIEIRCRFYNTNTTETIDKNHNYTVAAGHLKFDFVVNHGEWNIDKINEFLRNHGLEEIPTNRTGLTLWINMASITIQDIPQEKTVQAQNQFMQQVENKSRMGGAFINGEYYRVDSNETQKGADEKPVSALLQLRERFRKRVRIQFVRRNATFAGFLEFVPWARLLNKTGGTIKFVNVTASYIAAGHHLRLFLCYPYFGNHTLEHDPTIGLASAPTIPTLINPITLAILIGTTIAIAIAIASIKIRKKTVNIVNVQ
;
A
#
# COMPACT_ATOMS: atom_id res chain seq x y z
N GLY A 1 -8.41 21.35 -17.59
CA GLY A 1 -7.60 21.92 -16.48
C GLY A 1 -6.71 20.84 -15.88
N LEU A 2 -5.59 21.24 -15.25
CA LEU A 2 -4.63 20.34 -14.59
C LEU A 2 -5.09 20.01 -13.15
N HIS A 3 -4.73 18.83 -12.63
CA HIS A 3 -4.93 18.46 -11.23
C HIS A 3 -3.69 18.80 -10.38
N GLY A 4 -3.82 18.83 -9.05
CA GLY A 4 -2.70 19.05 -8.13
C GLY A 4 -1.70 17.89 -8.14
N ALA A 5 -0.53 18.07 -7.53
CA ALA A 5 0.50 17.01 -7.47
C ALA A 5 0.26 15.97 -6.37
N PHE A 6 -0.62 16.27 -5.41
CA PHE A 6 -0.85 15.45 -4.22
C PHE A 6 -2.34 15.30 -3.95
N LEU A 7 -2.79 14.06 -3.80
CA LEU A 7 -4.11 13.69 -3.34
C LEU A 7 -3.97 13.06 -1.96
N PRO A 8 -4.29 13.78 -0.87
CA PRO A 8 -4.22 13.20 0.46
C PRO A 8 -5.31 12.17 0.66
N PHE A 9 -4.97 11.03 1.24
CA PHE A 9 -5.93 10.00 1.62
C PHE A 9 -7.09 10.51 2.50
N SER A 10 -6.83 11.52 3.35
CA SER A 10 -7.85 12.12 4.21
C SER A 10 -8.85 13.01 3.46
N ALA A 11 -8.56 13.38 2.21
CA ALA A 11 -9.54 14.03 1.35
C ALA A 11 -10.43 13.04 0.61
N CYS A 12 -10.22 11.74 0.80
CA CYS A 12 -10.88 10.68 0.06
C CYS A 12 -11.91 9.94 0.92
N ASN A 13 -13.06 9.62 0.33
CA ASN A 13 -14.02 8.69 0.92
C ASN A 13 -13.91 7.32 0.26
N TRP A 14 -13.70 6.28 1.05
CA TRP A 14 -13.48 4.91 0.58
C TRP A 14 -14.61 4.00 1.02
N THR A 15 -15.21 3.31 0.06
CA THR A 15 -16.21 2.29 0.34
C THR A 15 -15.54 0.93 0.47
N LEU A 16 -15.80 0.24 1.57
CA LEU A 16 -15.36 -1.13 1.82
C LEU A 16 -16.42 -2.10 1.30
N SER A 17 -16.03 -3.03 0.44
CA SER A 17 -16.91 -4.14 0.05
C SER A 17 -17.04 -5.16 1.17
N GLU A 18 -18.15 -5.88 1.21
CA GLU A 18 -18.31 -7.00 2.13
C GLU A 18 -17.24 -8.08 1.86
N PRO A 19 -16.64 -8.69 2.91
CA PRO A 19 -15.72 -9.80 2.74
C PRO A 19 -16.43 -11.03 2.15
N VAL A 20 -15.91 -11.52 1.02
CA VAL A 20 -16.39 -12.73 0.35
C VAL A 20 -15.36 -13.85 0.50
N PHE A 21 -15.78 -15.04 0.92
CA PHE A 21 -14.92 -16.20 0.98
C PHE A 21 -14.77 -16.86 -0.39
N VAL A 22 -13.52 -17.15 -0.79
CA VAL A 22 -13.21 -17.79 -2.07
C VAL A 22 -12.76 -19.23 -1.83
N GLU A 23 -13.72 -20.16 -1.83
CA GLU A 23 -13.53 -21.57 -1.46
C GLU A 23 -12.43 -22.28 -2.26
N GLY A 24 -12.24 -21.94 -3.54
CA GLY A 24 -11.22 -22.58 -4.39
C GLY A 24 -9.77 -22.13 -4.13
N LYS A 25 -9.57 -21.07 -3.32
CA LYS A 25 -8.24 -20.50 -3.03
C LYS A 25 -8.03 -20.22 -1.53
N ASP A 26 -8.98 -20.58 -0.67
CA ASP A 26 -8.94 -20.44 0.79
C ASP A 26 -8.54 -19.04 1.28
N TYR A 27 -9.14 -17.98 0.71
CA TYR A 27 -8.95 -16.61 1.18
C TYR A 27 -10.25 -15.81 1.26
N TRP A 28 -10.22 -14.77 2.08
CA TRP A 28 -11.24 -13.72 2.11
C TRP A 28 -10.86 -12.58 1.18
N SER A 29 -11.77 -12.19 0.28
CA SER A 29 -11.62 -11.09 -0.66
C SER A 29 -12.46 -9.89 -0.23
N PHE A 30 -11.88 -8.70 -0.23
CA PHE A 30 -12.61 -7.44 0.01
C PHE A 30 -11.83 -6.28 -0.60
N ASN A 31 -12.50 -5.20 -0.97
CA ASN A 31 -11.88 -4.07 -1.66
C ASN A 31 -12.20 -2.76 -0.96
N PHE A 32 -11.25 -1.83 -0.98
CA PHE A 32 -11.52 -0.42 -0.76
C PHE A 32 -11.58 0.28 -2.11
N THR A 33 -12.71 0.91 -2.42
CA THR A 33 -12.90 1.69 -3.64
C THR A 33 -13.01 3.16 -3.29
N LEU A 34 -12.20 4.01 -3.94
CA LEU A 34 -12.29 5.45 -3.79
C LEU A 34 -13.59 5.95 -4.41
N THR A 35 -14.53 6.45 -3.60
CA THR A 35 -15.87 6.83 -4.07
C THR A 35 -16.13 8.33 -4.12
N GLU A 36 -15.42 9.12 -3.29
CA GLU A 36 -15.51 10.58 -3.32
C GLU A 36 -14.16 11.22 -2.98
N VAL A 37 -13.95 12.43 -3.49
CA VAL A 37 -12.78 13.27 -3.19
C VAL A 37 -13.27 14.67 -2.84
N TYR A 38 -12.93 15.15 -1.64
CA TYR A 38 -13.35 16.45 -1.11
C TYR A 38 -12.26 17.50 -1.28
N GLY A 39 -12.64 18.74 -1.56
CA GLY A 39 -11.69 19.87 -1.66
C GLY A 39 -10.75 19.81 -2.88
N HIS A 40 -10.79 18.76 -3.69
CA HIS A 40 -9.95 18.58 -4.87
C HIS A 40 -10.80 18.21 -6.11
N PRO A 41 -11.52 19.16 -6.72
CA PRO A 41 -12.50 18.87 -7.77
C PRO A 41 -11.90 18.19 -9.01
N LYS A 42 -10.66 18.54 -9.37
CA LYS A 42 -9.96 17.92 -10.52
C LYS A 42 -9.56 16.47 -10.26
N PHE A 43 -9.22 16.11 -9.02
CA PHE A 43 -9.03 14.72 -8.65
C PHE A 43 -10.37 13.98 -8.57
N ALA A 44 -11.43 14.63 -8.11
CA ALA A 44 -12.77 14.03 -8.04
C ALA A 44 -13.31 13.59 -9.41
N GLU A 45 -12.92 14.27 -10.49
CA GLU A 45 -13.30 13.94 -11.87
C GLU A 45 -12.75 12.56 -12.32
N PHE A 46 -11.48 12.25 -12.02
CA PHE A 46 -10.85 11.03 -12.55
C PHE A 46 -10.55 9.96 -11.49
N ALA A 47 -10.35 10.30 -10.21
CA ALA A 47 -9.93 9.31 -9.21
C ALA A 47 -11.12 8.51 -8.65
N LYS A 48 -12.32 9.11 -8.65
CA LYS A 48 -13.56 8.48 -8.21
C LYS A 48 -13.84 7.21 -9.02
N ASN A 49 -14.02 6.10 -8.31
CA ASN A 49 -14.24 4.74 -8.80
C ASN A 49 -13.11 4.17 -9.68
N ASN A 50 -11.97 4.86 -9.76
CA ASN A 50 -10.84 4.44 -10.58
C ASN A 50 -9.63 4.01 -9.75
N ILE A 51 -9.63 4.27 -8.44
CA ILE A 51 -8.59 3.79 -7.53
C ILE A 51 -9.18 2.74 -6.58
N GLU A 52 -8.54 1.57 -6.56
CA GLU A 52 -8.93 0.46 -5.70
C GLU A 52 -7.74 -0.10 -4.93
N ILE A 53 -7.98 -0.53 -3.69
CA ILE A 53 -7.08 -1.37 -2.92
C ILE A 53 -7.79 -2.72 -2.75
N ARG A 54 -7.35 -3.73 -3.50
CA ARG A 54 -7.97 -5.06 -3.51
C ARG A 54 -7.26 -5.95 -2.51
N CYS A 55 -7.96 -6.41 -1.49
CA CYS A 55 -7.38 -7.15 -0.40
C CYS A 55 -7.73 -8.64 -0.48
N ARG A 56 -6.72 -9.50 -0.25
CA ARG A 56 -6.88 -10.95 -0.14
C ARG A 56 -6.21 -11.44 1.14
N PHE A 57 -7.00 -11.96 2.07
CA PHE A 57 -6.52 -12.52 3.32
C PHE A 57 -6.49 -14.05 3.26
N TYR A 58 -5.29 -14.62 3.21
CA TYR A 58 -5.08 -16.05 3.03
C TYR A 58 -5.20 -16.84 4.32
N ASN A 59 -6.08 -17.85 4.36
CA ASN A 59 -6.19 -18.75 5.52
C ASN A 59 -5.17 -19.89 5.47
N THR A 60 -4.74 -20.29 4.27
CA THR A 60 -3.78 -21.37 4.02
C THR A 60 -2.64 -20.89 3.12
N ASN A 61 -1.53 -21.63 3.11
CA ASN A 61 -0.44 -21.36 2.17
C ASN A 61 -0.95 -21.59 0.75
N THR A 62 -0.98 -20.55 -0.06
CA THR A 62 -1.56 -20.58 -1.41
C THR A 62 -0.57 -20.08 -2.43
N THR A 63 -0.42 -20.80 -3.54
CA THR A 63 0.36 -20.33 -4.68
C THR A 63 -0.50 -19.43 -5.55
N GLU A 64 -0.13 -18.15 -5.66
CA GLU A 64 -0.69 -17.25 -6.66
C GLU A 64 0.05 -17.39 -7.99
N THR A 65 -0.72 -17.53 -9.06
CA THR A 65 -0.21 -17.52 -10.43
C THR A 65 -0.56 -16.18 -11.06
N ILE A 66 0.45 -15.35 -11.33
CA ILE A 66 0.31 -14.05 -11.99
C ILE A 66 0.13 -14.26 -13.49
N ASP A 67 0.97 -15.11 -14.08
CA ASP A 67 0.92 -15.58 -15.46
C ASP A 67 1.64 -16.93 -15.61
N LYS A 68 1.83 -17.40 -16.85
CA LYS A 68 2.45 -18.70 -17.16
C LYS A 68 3.88 -18.88 -16.58
N ASN A 69 4.61 -17.79 -16.36
CA ASN A 69 6.02 -17.79 -15.98
C ASN A 69 6.26 -17.21 -14.57
N HIS A 70 5.24 -16.57 -13.97
CA HIS A 70 5.36 -15.89 -12.69
C HIS A 70 4.34 -16.42 -11.69
N ASN A 71 4.84 -17.10 -10.65
CA ASN A 71 4.05 -17.55 -9.51
C ASN A 71 4.82 -17.34 -8.21
N TYR A 72 4.10 -17.36 -7.09
CA TYR A 72 4.69 -17.29 -5.77
C TYR A 72 3.74 -17.84 -4.71
N THR A 73 4.31 -18.30 -3.60
CA THR A 73 3.52 -18.77 -2.45
C THR A 73 3.28 -17.63 -1.47
N VAL A 74 2.01 -17.39 -1.16
CA VAL A 74 1.54 -16.55 -0.06
C VAL A 74 1.31 -17.45 1.15
N ALA A 75 1.89 -17.10 2.30
CA ALA A 75 1.68 -17.89 3.50
C ALA A 75 0.32 -17.61 4.15
N ALA A 76 -0.18 -18.58 4.91
CA ALA A 76 -1.34 -18.41 5.77
C ALA A 76 -1.16 -17.21 6.70
N GLY A 77 -2.21 -16.40 6.85
CA GLY A 77 -2.20 -15.17 7.63
C GLY A 77 -1.56 -13.97 6.96
N HIS A 78 -1.20 -14.05 5.67
CA HIS A 78 -0.76 -12.87 4.95
C HIS A 78 -1.94 -12.15 4.32
N LEU A 79 -1.91 -10.82 4.39
CA LEU A 79 -2.81 -9.97 3.63
C LEU A 79 -2.06 -9.47 2.39
N LYS A 80 -2.55 -9.85 1.22
CA LYS A 80 -2.19 -9.15 -0.01
C LYS A 80 -3.09 -7.96 -0.20
N PHE A 81 -2.53 -6.88 -0.72
CA PHE A 81 -3.29 -5.72 -1.15
C PHE A 81 -2.75 -5.28 -2.51
N ASP A 82 -3.58 -5.36 -3.53
CA ASP A 82 -3.23 -4.86 -4.85
C ASP A 82 -3.63 -3.39 -4.93
N PHE A 83 -2.68 -2.53 -5.25
CA PHE A 83 -2.94 -1.13 -5.58
C PHE A 83 -3.28 -1.03 -7.06
N VAL A 84 -4.49 -0.59 -7.37
CA VAL A 84 -5.03 -0.51 -8.73
C VAL A 84 -5.41 0.91 -9.06
N VAL A 85 -4.91 1.42 -10.19
CA VAL A 85 -5.30 2.71 -10.76
C VAL A 85 -5.76 2.49 -12.19
N ASN A 86 -7.07 2.62 -12.40
CA ASN A 86 -7.71 2.50 -13.70
C ASN A 86 -7.61 3.84 -14.44
N HIS A 87 -7.08 3.81 -15.67
CA HIS A 87 -7.08 4.97 -16.59
C HIS A 87 -6.59 6.27 -15.93
N GLY A 88 -5.32 6.29 -15.51
CA GLY A 88 -4.73 7.47 -14.89
C GLY A 88 -4.85 8.71 -15.76
N GLU A 89 -5.30 9.82 -15.18
CA GLU A 89 -5.30 11.11 -15.86
C GLU A 89 -3.99 11.84 -15.56
N TRP A 90 -3.25 12.21 -16.60
CA TRP A 90 -1.94 12.83 -16.43
C TRP A 90 -1.93 14.28 -16.91
N ASN A 91 -1.44 15.17 -16.05
CA ASN A 91 -1.17 16.55 -16.45
C ASN A 91 -0.25 16.66 -17.68
N ILE A 92 0.71 15.74 -17.83
CA ILE A 92 1.64 15.75 -18.98
C ILE A 92 0.90 15.58 -20.32
N ASP A 93 -0.19 14.80 -20.36
CA ASP A 93 -0.94 14.54 -21.58
C ASP A 93 -1.62 15.80 -22.08
N LYS A 94 -2.24 16.54 -21.15
CA LYS A 94 -2.88 17.83 -21.40
C LYS A 94 -1.87 18.92 -21.78
N ILE A 95 -0.70 18.92 -21.14
CA ILE A 95 0.39 19.85 -21.49
C ILE A 95 0.91 19.55 -22.89
N ASN A 96 1.20 18.28 -23.22
CA ASN A 96 1.70 17.89 -24.53
C ASN A 96 0.66 18.12 -25.64
N GLU A 97 -0.63 17.94 -25.35
CA GLU A 97 -1.70 18.35 -26.27
C GLU A 97 -1.66 19.86 -26.55
N PHE A 98 -1.52 20.69 -25.51
CA PHE A 98 -1.37 22.13 -25.69
C PHE A 98 -0.11 22.48 -26.52
N LEU A 99 1.03 21.86 -26.22
CA LEU A 99 2.30 22.11 -26.93
C LEU A 99 2.19 21.75 -28.42
N ARG A 100 1.62 20.57 -28.74
CA ARG A 100 1.34 20.16 -30.13
C ARG A 100 0.48 21.18 -30.86
N ASN A 101 -0.60 21.66 -30.23
CA ASN A 101 -1.52 22.61 -30.84
C ASN A 101 -0.90 24.00 -31.11
N HIS A 102 0.26 24.29 -30.52
CA HIS A 102 1.00 25.55 -30.70
C HIS A 102 2.33 25.36 -31.44
N GLY A 103 2.59 24.18 -32.03
CA GLY A 103 3.82 23.90 -32.77
C GLY A 103 5.08 23.84 -31.90
N LEU A 104 4.93 23.54 -30.61
CA LEU A 104 6.02 23.40 -29.64
C LEU A 104 6.39 21.92 -29.45
N GLU A 105 7.65 21.69 -29.06
CA GLU A 105 8.16 20.34 -28.77
C GLU A 105 7.48 19.75 -27.52
N GLU A 106 7.10 18.47 -27.59
CA GLU A 106 6.48 17.75 -26.48
C GLU A 106 7.48 17.46 -25.35
N ILE A 107 6.98 17.44 -24.12
CA ILE A 107 7.78 17.04 -22.97
C ILE A 107 7.81 15.50 -22.90
N PRO A 108 9.01 14.88 -22.76
CA PRO A 108 9.13 13.45 -22.60
C PRO A 108 8.36 12.92 -21.37
N THR A 109 7.54 11.88 -21.57
CA THR A 109 6.71 11.28 -20.50
C THR A 109 7.52 10.47 -19.49
N ASN A 110 8.79 10.14 -19.78
CA ASN A 110 9.69 9.46 -18.84
C ASN A 110 10.08 10.32 -17.63
N ARG A 111 9.67 11.60 -17.61
CA ARG A 111 9.84 12.53 -16.47
C ARG A 111 8.62 12.63 -15.57
N THR A 112 7.54 11.91 -15.87
CA THR A 112 6.35 11.86 -15.02
C THR A 112 6.13 10.48 -14.44
N GLY A 113 5.50 10.45 -13.26
CA GLY A 113 5.24 9.22 -12.53
C GLY A 113 4.23 9.47 -11.42
N LEU A 114 3.72 8.38 -10.88
CA LEU A 114 2.82 8.33 -9.74
C LEU A 114 3.61 7.80 -8.55
N THR A 115 3.43 8.41 -7.37
CA THR A 115 4.01 7.89 -6.13
C THR A 115 2.89 7.53 -5.18
N LEU A 116 2.89 6.29 -4.70
CA LEU A 116 2.09 5.86 -3.56
C LEU A 116 2.88 6.08 -2.27
N TRP A 117 2.28 6.79 -1.33
CA TRP A 117 2.86 7.05 -0.03
C TRP A 117 2.33 5.99 0.95
N ILE A 118 3.20 5.30 1.68
CA ILE A 118 2.80 4.34 2.70
C ILE A 118 3.48 4.71 4.03
N ASN A 119 2.68 4.94 5.08
CA ASN A 119 3.18 5.10 6.44
C ASN A 119 3.16 3.75 7.16
N MET A 120 4.35 3.23 7.46
CA MET A 120 4.54 2.03 8.27
C MET A 120 4.76 2.43 9.73
N ALA A 121 3.83 2.04 10.59
CA ALA A 121 3.77 2.45 12.00
C ALA A 121 3.59 1.26 12.94
N SER A 122 3.98 1.43 14.21
CA SER A 122 3.73 0.44 15.27
C SER A 122 2.94 1.12 16.39
N ILE A 123 1.66 0.80 16.55
CA ILE A 123 0.79 1.39 17.59
C ILE A 123 0.23 0.32 18.52
N THR A 124 -0.36 0.72 19.66
CA THR A 124 -1.07 -0.24 20.51
C THR A 124 -2.53 -0.37 20.09
N ILE A 125 -3.18 -1.50 20.39
CA ILE A 125 -4.60 -1.68 20.02
C ILE A 125 -5.49 -0.65 20.71
N GLN A 126 -5.12 -0.20 21.90
CA GLN A 126 -5.81 0.83 22.66
C GLN A 126 -5.75 2.19 21.97
N ASP A 127 -4.76 2.40 21.11
CA ASP A 127 -4.57 3.62 20.34
C ASP A 127 -5.46 3.69 19.09
N ILE A 128 -6.08 2.56 18.71
CA ILE A 128 -7.04 2.47 17.59
C ILE A 128 -8.40 3.03 18.08
N PRO A 129 -8.94 4.09 17.44
CA PRO A 129 -10.25 4.63 17.77
C PRO A 129 -11.33 3.56 17.62
N GLN A 130 -12.26 3.53 18.56
CA GLN A 130 -13.42 2.64 18.50
C GLN A 130 -14.60 3.26 17.75
N GLU A 131 -14.53 4.55 17.39
CA GLU A 131 -15.60 5.28 16.71
C GLU A 131 -15.52 5.13 15.18
N LYS A 132 -16.66 4.84 14.56
CA LYS A 132 -16.81 4.53 13.12
C LYS A 132 -17.28 5.72 12.27
N THR A 133 -16.93 6.96 12.62
CA THR A 133 -17.36 8.14 11.85
C THR A 133 -16.30 8.55 10.82
N VAL A 134 -16.72 9.16 9.70
CA VAL A 134 -15.81 9.67 8.66
C VAL A 134 -14.84 10.73 9.21
N GLN A 135 -15.29 11.55 10.17
CA GLN A 135 -14.44 12.51 10.87
C GLN A 135 -13.38 11.80 11.74
N ALA A 136 -13.73 10.68 12.38
CA ALA A 136 -12.79 9.88 13.15
C ALA A 136 -11.72 9.22 12.27
N GLN A 137 -12.01 8.86 11.01
CA GLN A 137 -11.03 8.28 10.08
C GLN A 137 -9.93 9.27 9.67
N ASN A 138 -10.30 10.53 9.37
CA ASN A 138 -9.33 11.57 9.02
C ASN A 138 -8.46 11.97 10.21
N GLN A 139 -9.04 12.04 11.40
CA GLN A 139 -8.29 12.24 12.65
C GLN A 139 -7.42 11.02 12.99
N PHE A 140 -7.87 9.81 12.65
CA PHE A 140 -7.11 8.59 12.93
C PHE A 140 -5.77 8.57 12.21
N MET A 141 -5.68 8.98 10.94
CA MET A 141 -4.41 8.97 10.22
C MET A 141 -3.32 9.81 10.90
N GLN A 142 -3.67 11.05 11.29
CA GLN A 142 -2.77 11.92 12.06
C GLN A 142 -2.46 11.31 13.44
N GLN A 143 -3.44 10.64 14.06
CA GLN A 143 -3.24 9.92 15.31
C GLN A 143 -2.31 8.71 15.16
N VAL A 144 -2.31 7.98 14.03
CA VAL A 144 -1.42 6.82 13.81
C VAL A 144 0.04 7.27 13.80
N GLU A 145 0.35 8.32 13.05
CA GLU A 145 1.70 8.88 12.98
C GLU A 145 2.15 9.35 14.37
N ASN A 146 1.30 10.11 15.07
CA ASN A 146 1.61 10.66 16.39
C ASN A 146 1.70 9.60 17.50
N LYS A 147 0.96 8.49 17.39
CA LYS A 147 0.95 7.40 18.39
C LYS A 147 1.94 6.29 18.05
N SER A 148 2.58 6.33 16.89
CA SER A 148 3.53 5.31 16.48
C SER A 148 4.73 5.28 17.44
N ARG A 149 5.17 4.06 17.75
CA ARG A 149 6.28 3.76 18.66
C ARG A 149 7.37 2.93 17.96
N MET A 150 7.43 3.00 16.63
CA MET A 150 8.40 2.24 15.85
C MET A 150 9.81 2.73 16.19
N GLY A 151 10.70 1.80 16.51
CA GLY A 151 12.11 2.11 16.82
C GLY A 151 13.04 1.98 15.61
N GLY A 152 12.68 1.13 14.65
CA GLY A 152 13.42 0.92 13.42
C GLY A 152 12.74 -0.10 12.49
N ALA A 153 13.31 -0.25 11.30
CA ALA A 153 12.99 -1.29 10.33
C ALA A 153 14.27 -1.99 9.86
N PHE A 154 14.17 -3.24 9.44
CA PHE A 154 15.15 -3.86 8.56
C PHE A 154 14.71 -3.69 7.12
N ILE A 155 15.55 -3.06 6.30
CA ILE A 155 15.31 -2.81 4.87
C ILE A 155 16.42 -3.56 4.12
N ASN A 156 16.06 -4.61 3.39
CA ASN A 156 17.04 -5.47 2.71
C ASN A 156 18.14 -6.02 3.66
N GLY A 157 17.77 -6.34 4.90
CA GLY A 157 18.70 -6.86 5.92
C GLY A 157 19.50 -5.80 6.68
N GLU A 158 19.45 -4.54 6.27
CA GLU A 158 20.11 -3.43 6.97
C GLU A 158 19.17 -2.78 7.97
N TYR A 159 19.67 -2.53 9.19
CA TYR A 159 18.90 -1.84 10.23
C TYR A 159 18.84 -0.34 9.95
N TYR A 160 17.64 0.20 9.91
CA TYR A 160 17.36 1.63 9.77
C TYR A 160 16.53 2.12 10.95
N ARG A 161 17.07 3.12 11.67
CA ARG A 161 16.42 3.73 12.83
C ARG A 161 15.37 4.74 12.36
N VAL A 162 14.21 4.80 13.01
CA VAL A 162 13.07 5.64 12.55
C VAL A 162 12.50 6.58 13.62
N ASP A 163 13.14 6.70 14.77
CA ASP A 163 12.72 7.59 15.85
C ASP A 163 12.94 9.07 15.54
N SER A 164 13.91 9.41 14.70
CA SER A 164 14.10 10.78 14.25
C SER A 164 13.12 11.17 13.14
N ASN A 165 12.71 12.43 13.13
CA ASN A 165 11.92 13.00 12.05
C ASN A 165 12.85 13.68 11.04
N GLU A 166 13.33 12.93 10.06
CA GLU A 166 14.21 13.45 9.01
C GLU A 166 13.44 14.33 8.02
N THR A 167 12.13 14.11 7.85
CA THR A 167 11.28 14.97 6.99
C THR A 167 11.24 16.42 7.49
N GLN A 168 11.14 16.63 8.82
CA GLN A 168 11.17 17.97 9.42
C GLN A 168 12.54 18.65 9.35
N LYS A 169 13.61 17.88 9.15
CA LYS A 169 14.97 18.40 8.99
C LYS A 169 15.27 18.79 7.54
N GLY A 170 14.31 18.60 6.61
CA GLY A 170 14.51 18.86 5.18
C GLY A 170 15.48 17.87 4.53
N ALA A 171 15.61 16.66 5.08
CA ALA A 171 16.43 15.62 4.46
C ALA A 171 15.67 14.93 3.31
N ASP A 172 16.41 14.52 2.29
CA ASP A 172 15.88 13.74 1.17
C ASP A 172 15.64 12.27 1.55
N GLU A 173 14.68 11.64 0.88
CA GLU A 173 14.41 10.22 1.02
C GLU A 173 15.57 9.34 0.49
N LYS A 174 15.77 8.20 1.14
CA LYS A 174 16.81 7.24 0.75
C LYS A 174 16.24 6.25 -0.26
N PRO A 175 16.88 6.01 -1.42
CA PRO A 175 16.44 4.97 -2.33
C PRO A 175 16.63 3.59 -1.69
N VAL A 176 15.74 2.65 -2.00
CA VAL A 176 15.94 1.24 -1.64
C VAL A 176 17.04 0.68 -2.55
N SER A 177 18.27 0.64 -2.03
CA SER A 177 19.50 0.27 -2.76
C SER A 177 19.41 -1.09 -3.45
N ALA A 178 18.67 -2.05 -2.87
CA ALA A 178 18.40 -3.35 -3.48
C ALA A 178 17.79 -3.23 -4.89
N LEU A 179 16.98 -2.20 -5.14
CA LEU A 179 16.34 -1.98 -6.45
C LEU A 179 17.32 -1.45 -7.51
N LEU A 180 18.42 -0.82 -7.08
CA LEU A 180 19.42 -0.25 -7.98
C LEU A 180 20.32 -1.33 -8.58
N GLN A 181 20.51 -2.46 -7.87
CA GLN A 181 21.47 -3.51 -8.24
C GLN A 181 20.82 -4.71 -8.96
N LEU A 182 19.50 -4.74 -9.11
CA LEU A 182 18.80 -5.89 -9.66
C LEU A 182 18.82 -5.91 -11.19
N ARG A 183 19.69 -6.74 -11.76
CA ARG A 183 19.58 -7.23 -13.15
C ARG A 183 18.39 -8.18 -13.34
N GLU A 184 17.98 -8.90 -12.28
CA GLU A 184 16.89 -9.90 -12.27
C GLU A 184 15.66 -9.39 -11.49
N ARG A 185 15.04 -8.30 -11.95
CA ARG A 185 13.95 -7.61 -11.23
C ARG A 185 12.70 -8.48 -11.01
N PHE A 186 12.46 -9.47 -11.85
CA PHE A 186 11.27 -10.32 -11.73
C PHE A 186 11.34 -11.37 -10.62
N ARG A 187 12.53 -11.68 -10.08
CA ARG A 187 12.72 -12.78 -9.12
C ARG A 187 12.89 -12.36 -7.66
N LYS A 188 13.26 -11.11 -7.38
CA LYS A 188 13.58 -10.67 -6.01
C LYS A 188 12.52 -9.70 -5.48
N ARG A 189 11.92 -10.06 -4.35
CA ARG A 189 11.01 -9.21 -3.58
C ARG A 189 11.79 -8.33 -2.63
N VAL A 190 11.31 -7.11 -2.43
CA VAL A 190 11.81 -6.22 -1.39
C VAL A 190 10.96 -6.42 -0.15
N ARG A 191 11.61 -6.74 0.97
CA ARG A 191 10.96 -6.88 2.27
C ARG A 191 11.48 -5.80 3.22
N ILE A 192 10.54 -5.10 3.84
CA ILE A 192 10.75 -4.17 4.94
C ILE A 192 10.14 -4.78 6.18
N GLN A 193 10.97 -5.10 7.17
CA GLN A 193 10.55 -5.81 8.37
C GLN A 193 10.59 -4.88 9.59
N PHE A 194 9.53 -4.86 10.39
CA PHE A 194 9.48 -4.07 11.61
C PHE A 194 10.44 -4.64 12.67
N VAL A 195 11.14 -3.78 13.40
CA VAL A 195 12.06 -4.22 14.45
C VAL A 195 11.30 -4.80 15.65
N ARG A 196 11.74 -5.97 16.12
CA ARG A 196 11.18 -6.67 17.28
C ARG A 196 11.70 -6.05 18.58
N ARG A 197 10.84 -5.38 19.35
CA ARG A 197 11.27 -4.78 20.64
C ARG A 197 11.04 -5.63 21.89
N ASN A 198 10.27 -6.71 21.85
CA ASN A 198 10.16 -7.73 22.92
C ASN A 198 9.16 -8.81 22.47
N ALA A 199 9.66 -9.99 22.10
CA ALA A 199 8.94 -11.23 21.75
C ALA A 199 7.76 -11.20 20.75
N THR A 200 7.23 -10.04 20.38
CA THR A 200 6.05 -9.85 19.53
C THR A 200 6.46 -10.03 18.07
N PHE A 201 5.68 -10.78 17.30
CA PHE A 201 5.98 -11.11 15.90
C PHE A 201 6.34 -9.85 15.10
N ALA A 202 7.46 -9.90 14.38
CA ALA A 202 7.84 -8.80 13.48
C ALA A 202 6.90 -8.83 12.27
N GLY A 203 6.12 -7.77 12.09
CA GLY A 203 5.40 -7.56 10.83
C GLY A 203 6.38 -7.30 9.70
N PHE A 204 5.90 -7.40 8.47
CA PHE A 204 6.64 -6.95 7.30
C PHE A 204 5.68 -6.39 6.25
N LEU A 205 6.23 -5.51 5.41
CA LEU A 205 5.69 -5.16 4.11
C LEU A 205 6.65 -5.71 3.06
N GLU A 206 6.13 -6.43 2.09
CA GLU A 206 6.87 -7.01 0.99
C GLU A 206 6.22 -6.61 -0.33
N PHE A 207 7.02 -6.28 -1.34
CA PHE A 207 6.52 -5.94 -2.66
C PHE A 207 7.46 -6.44 -3.76
N VAL A 208 6.93 -6.58 -4.97
CA VAL A 208 7.71 -6.87 -6.17
C VAL A 208 8.17 -5.55 -6.81
N PRO A 209 9.34 -5.49 -7.46
CA PRO A 209 9.86 -4.25 -8.03
C PRO A 209 9.30 -3.97 -9.43
N TRP A 210 8.06 -4.41 -9.69
CA TRP A 210 7.38 -4.24 -10.96
C TRP A 210 5.87 -4.15 -10.77
N ALA A 211 5.18 -3.50 -11.71
CA ALA A 211 3.73 -3.45 -11.75
C ALA A 211 3.24 -3.90 -13.12
N ARG A 212 2.01 -4.43 -13.18
CA ARG A 212 1.34 -4.82 -14.43
C ARG A 212 0.64 -3.61 -15.01
N LEU A 213 0.78 -3.44 -16.31
CA LEU A 213 -0.14 -2.64 -17.10
C LEU A 213 -1.16 -3.59 -17.72
N LEU A 214 -2.43 -3.30 -17.47
CA LEU A 214 -3.55 -4.07 -17.97
C LEU A 214 -4.28 -3.28 -19.06
N ASN A 215 -4.78 -4.01 -20.06
CA ASN A 215 -5.71 -3.46 -21.04
C ASN A 215 -7.13 -3.36 -20.45
N LYS A 216 -8.08 -2.85 -21.24
CA LYS A 216 -9.50 -2.72 -20.85
C LYS A 216 -10.18 -4.05 -20.51
N THR A 217 -9.66 -5.18 -20.99
CA THR A 217 -10.20 -6.51 -20.69
C THR A 217 -9.52 -7.18 -19.49
N GLY A 218 -8.63 -6.46 -18.77
CA GLY A 218 -7.89 -6.98 -17.62
C GLY A 218 -6.66 -7.84 -17.97
N GLY A 219 -6.34 -7.99 -19.26
CA GLY A 219 -5.16 -8.74 -19.70
C GLY A 219 -3.89 -7.93 -19.54
N THR A 220 -2.83 -8.57 -19.02
CA THR A 220 -1.51 -7.94 -18.89
C THR A 220 -0.89 -7.68 -20.27
N ILE A 221 -0.56 -6.42 -20.53
CA ILE A 221 0.10 -6.00 -21.78
C ILE A 221 1.60 -5.76 -21.59
N LYS A 222 2.01 -5.32 -20.39
CA LYS A 222 3.39 -4.94 -20.12
C LYS A 222 3.66 -4.96 -18.62
N PHE A 223 4.92 -5.20 -18.27
CA PHE A 223 5.44 -4.96 -16.92
C PHE A 223 6.27 -3.68 -16.91
N VAL A 224 6.07 -2.86 -15.88
CA VAL A 224 6.83 -1.63 -15.66
C VAL A 224 7.59 -1.70 -14.34
N ASN A 225 8.74 -1.05 -14.27
CA ASN A 225 9.58 -1.06 -13.08
C ASN A 225 8.95 -0.19 -11.98
N VAL A 226 8.90 -0.73 -10.76
CA VAL A 226 8.56 0.03 -9.56
C VAL A 226 9.85 0.34 -8.81
N THR A 227 10.11 1.61 -8.57
CA THR A 227 11.19 2.04 -7.67
C THR A 227 10.62 2.36 -6.30
N ALA A 228 11.48 2.41 -5.29
CA ALA A 228 11.05 2.75 -3.95
C ALA A 228 12.12 3.55 -3.21
N SER A 229 11.65 4.44 -2.34
CA SER A 229 12.47 5.20 -1.42
C SER A 229 11.80 5.28 -0.06
N TYR A 230 12.55 5.62 0.97
CA TYR A 230 12.03 5.65 2.33
C TYR A 230 12.69 6.76 3.16
N ILE A 231 11.99 7.20 4.20
CA ILE A 231 12.49 8.19 5.14
C ILE A 231 11.92 7.96 6.55
N ALA A 232 12.74 8.21 7.56
CA ALA A 232 12.30 8.25 8.95
C ALA A 232 11.50 9.52 9.22
N ALA A 233 10.29 9.37 9.74
CA ALA A 233 9.33 10.47 9.90
C ALA A 233 8.88 10.67 11.36
N GLY A 234 9.73 10.29 12.33
CA GLY A 234 9.41 10.43 13.76
C GLY A 234 8.56 9.26 14.25
N HIS A 235 9.23 8.19 14.65
CA HIS A 235 8.65 6.92 15.10
C HIS A 235 7.79 6.18 14.08
N HIS A 236 7.88 6.51 12.79
CA HIS A 236 7.31 5.72 11.70
C HIS A 236 8.21 5.81 10.47
N LEU A 237 8.08 4.83 9.58
CA LEU A 237 8.77 4.82 8.30
C LEU A 237 7.79 5.23 7.21
N ARG A 238 8.16 6.26 6.43
CA ARG A 238 7.44 6.61 5.22
C ARG A 238 8.11 5.91 4.05
N LEU A 239 7.36 5.07 3.35
CA LEU A 239 7.75 4.36 2.15
C LEU A 239 7.06 4.98 0.95
N PHE A 240 7.82 5.26 -0.11
CA PHE A 240 7.31 5.74 -1.37
C PHE A 240 7.48 4.64 -2.40
N LEU A 241 6.39 4.20 -3.02
CA LEU A 241 6.42 3.31 -4.18
C LEU A 241 6.16 4.14 -5.43
N CYS A 242 7.13 4.17 -6.33
CA CYS A 242 7.10 5.06 -7.49
C CYS A 242 6.84 4.25 -8.76
N TYR A 243 5.84 4.68 -9.52
CA TYR A 243 5.36 4.09 -10.76
C TYR A 243 5.63 5.04 -11.91
N PRO A 244 6.16 4.56 -13.05
CA PRO A 244 6.35 5.40 -14.21
C PRO A 244 5.00 5.75 -14.85
N TYR A 245 5.01 6.74 -15.75
CA TYR A 245 3.89 7.01 -16.64
C TYR A 245 3.36 5.73 -17.30
N PHE A 246 2.05 5.52 -17.19
CA PHE A 246 1.36 4.35 -17.77
C PHE A 246 0.21 4.72 -18.72
N GLY A 247 0.10 6.00 -19.09
CA GLY A 247 -0.92 6.51 -20.00
C GLY A 247 -2.33 6.12 -19.56
N ASN A 248 -3.14 5.64 -20.50
CA ASN A 248 -4.53 5.25 -20.27
C ASN A 248 -4.70 3.78 -19.85
N HIS A 249 -3.64 3.07 -19.49
CA HIS A 249 -3.73 1.70 -19.03
C HIS A 249 -4.13 1.62 -17.56
N THR A 250 -4.58 0.44 -17.13
CA THR A 250 -4.73 0.16 -15.69
C THR A 250 -3.39 -0.27 -15.13
N LEU A 251 -2.91 0.41 -14.09
CA LEU A 251 -1.77 -0.01 -13.30
C LEU A 251 -2.26 -0.94 -12.18
N GLU A 252 -1.59 -2.09 -12.00
CA GLU A 252 -1.82 -2.98 -10.87
C GLU A 252 -0.49 -3.42 -10.25
N HIS A 253 -0.33 -3.20 -8.95
CA HIS A 253 0.84 -3.59 -8.17
C HIS A 253 0.42 -4.42 -6.97
N ASP A 254 1.11 -5.52 -6.66
CA ASP A 254 0.70 -6.53 -5.66
C ASP A 254 1.56 -6.60 -4.37
N PRO A 255 1.70 -5.52 -3.59
CA PRO A 255 2.24 -5.57 -2.23
C PRO A 255 1.57 -6.62 -1.32
N THR A 256 2.32 -7.01 -0.30
CA THR A 256 1.93 -8.01 0.70
C THR A 256 2.34 -7.53 2.07
N ILE A 257 1.46 -7.70 3.05
CA ILE A 257 1.71 -7.44 4.45
C ILE A 257 1.53 -8.76 5.21
N GLY A 258 2.43 -9.06 6.13
CA GLY A 258 2.37 -10.31 6.90
C GLY A 258 3.19 -10.30 8.17
N LEU A 259 3.14 -11.41 8.90
CA LEU A 259 3.99 -11.65 10.07
C LEU A 259 5.16 -12.55 9.65
N ALA A 260 6.39 -12.17 10.01
CA ALA A 260 7.60 -12.93 9.67
C ALA A 260 7.61 -14.35 10.26
N SER A 261 6.76 -14.62 11.25
CA SER A 261 6.43 -15.96 11.72
C SER A 261 4.93 -15.96 12.00
N ALA A 262 4.12 -16.33 11.01
CA ALA A 262 2.71 -16.54 11.25
C ALA A 262 2.58 -17.69 12.27
N PRO A 263 1.86 -17.52 13.40
CA PRO A 263 1.47 -18.67 14.18
C PRO A 263 0.67 -19.60 13.27
N THR A 264 0.76 -20.93 13.46
CA THR A 264 -0.22 -21.86 12.91
C THR A 264 -1.59 -21.35 13.33
N ILE A 265 -2.33 -20.73 12.41
CA ILE A 265 -3.64 -20.14 12.70
C ILE A 265 -4.55 -21.33 12.97
N PRO A 266 -4.94 -21.62 14.23
CA PRO A 266 -5.57 -22.91 14.51
C PRO A 266 -7.02 -22.99 14.03
N THR A 267 -7.58 -21.94 13.43
CA THR A 267 -8.98 -21.88 13.03
C THR A 267 -9.20 -20.81 11.95
N LEU A 268 -10.08 -21.11 11.00
CA LEU A 268 -10.64 -20.18 10.03
C LEU A 268 -11.00 -18.86 10.75
N ILE A 269 -10.44 -17.71 10.34
CA ILE A 269 -10.90 -16.43 10.88
C ILE A 269 -12.35 -16.25 10.41
N ASN A 270 -13.30 -16.22 11.35
CA ASN A 270 -14.71 -15.99 11.07
C ASN A 270 -14.90 -14.56 10.50
N PRO A 271 -15.82 -14.36 9.53
CA PRO A 271 -16.10 -13.06 8.91
C PRO A 271 -16.35 -11.91 9.90
N ILE A 272 -16.94 -12.16 11.08
CA ILE A 272 -17.16 -11.14 12.11
C ILE A 272 -15.83 -10.61 12.66
N THR A 273 -14.88 -11.52 12.92
CA THR A 273 -13.54 -11.18 13.42
C THR A 273 -12.75 -10.39 12.38
N LEU A 274 -12.86 -10.78 11.12
CA LEU A 274 -12.23 -10.09 10.00
C LEU A 274 -12.87 -8.70 9.79
N ALA A 275 -14.20 -8.58 9.87
CA ALA A 275 -14.92 -7.31 9.79
C ALA A 275 -14.60 -6.36 10.94
N ILE A 276 -14.29 -6.86 12.14
CA ILE A 276 -13.79 -6.03 13.26
C ILE A 276 -12.35 -5.56 13.00
N LEU A 277 -11.52 -6.36 12.33
CA LEU A 277 -10.15 -6.00 11.96
C LEU A 277 -10.12 -4.93 10.84
N ILE A 278 -11.04 -5.03 9.89
CA ILE A 278 -11.13 -4.17 8.71
C ILE A 278 -11.99 -2.92 8.98
N GLY A 279 -13.07 -3.07 9.74
CA GLY A 279 -14.13 -2.06 9.91
C GLY A 279 -13.78 -0.87 10.79
N THR A 280 -12.62 -0.84 11.43
CA THR A 280 -12.21 0.31 12.24
C THR A 280 -11.38 1.32 11.46
N THR A 281 -10.56 0.91 10.47
CA THR A 281 -9.57 1.84 9.88
C THR A 281 -9.07 1.31 8.54
N ILE A 282 -8.84 2.18 7.55
CA ILE A 282 -8.04 1.86 6.35
C ILE A 282 -6.53 1.79 6.69
N ALA A 283 -6.25 1.36 7.92
CA ALA A 283 -4.99 0.85 8.37
C ALA A 283 -5.06 -0.67 8.26
N ILE A 284 -4.22 -1.24 7.43
CA ILE A 284 -4.03 -2.68 7.38
C ILE A 284 -3.29 -3.06 8.67
N ALA A 285 -4.06 -3.39 9.70
CA ALA A 285 -3.54 -3.86 10.98
C ALA A 285 -3.34 -5.38 10.92
N ILE A 286 -2.11 -5.84 11.11
CA ILE A 286 -1.82 -7.28 11.24
C ILE A 286 -2.16 -7.73 12.66
N ALA A 287 -3.45 -7.91 12.95
CA ALA A 287 -3.92 -8.33 14.27
C ALA A 287 -4.38 -9.81 14.27
N ILE A 288 -3.55 -10.71 13.74
CA ILE A 288 -3.90 -12.14 13.61
C ILE A 288 -3.73 -12.92 14.93
N ALA A 289 -3.14 -12.34 15.98
CA ALA A 289 -2.95 -13.02 17.26
C ALA A 289 -3.56 -12.30 18.48
N SER A 290 -4.29 -11.20 18.27
CA SER A 290 -4.53 -10.22 19.34
C SER A 290 -5.89 -10.32 20.03
N ILE A 291 -6.81 -11.15 19.52
CA ILE A 291 -8.18 -11.25 20.09
C ILE A 291 -8.17 -11.80 21.51
N LYS A 292 -7.11 -12.51 21.92
CA LYS A 292 -6.91 -12.94 23.31
C LYS A 292 -6.00 -12.04 24.16
N ILE A 293 -5.39 -10.99 23.61
CA ILE A 293 -4.39 -10.19 24.34
C ILE A 293 -4.61 -8.69 24.12
N ARG A 294 -5.55 -8.12 24.90
CA ARG A 294 -5.85 -6.68 25.00
C ARG A 294 -4.70 -5.82 25.56
N LYS A 295 -3.42 -6.19 25.40
CA LYS A 295 -2.24 -5.49 26.00
C LYS A 295 -0.97 -5.48 25.12
N LYS A 296 -1.02 -5.81 23.83
CA LYS A 296 0.18 -5.87 22.96
C LYS A 296 0.15 -4.86 21.81
N THR A 297 1.35 -4.35 21.45
CA THR A 297 1.62 -3.50 20.29
C THR A 297 1.36 -4.28 18.99
N VAL A 298 0.74 -3.63 18.01
CA VAL A 298 0.42 -4.16 16.68
C VAL A 298 1.14 -3.32 15.61
N ASN A 299 1.66 -3.97 14.58
CA ASN A 299 2.21 -3.29 13.42
C ASN A 299 1.08 -2.96 12.46
N ILE A 300 1.05 -1.70 12.03
CA ILE A 300 0.07 -1.15 11.12
C ILE A 300 0.78 -0.65 9.88
N VAL A 301 0.23 -0.98 8.73
CA VAL A 301 0.55 -0.31 7.48
C VAL A 301 -0.62 0.56 7.09
N ASN A 302 -0.37 1.87 7.02
CA ASN A 302 -1.32 2.84 6.51
C ASN A 302 -0.92 3.23 5.09
N VAL A 303 -1.85 3.14 4.16
CA VAL A 303 -1.65 3.53 2.75
C VAL A 303 -2.22 4.94 2.60
N GLN A 304 -1.41 5.89 2.09
CA GLN A 304 -1.78 7.29 1.90
C GLN A 304 -1.69 7.73 0.43
#